data_AF-A0A356IAX4-F1
#
_entry.id   AF-A0A356IAX4-F1
#
_cell.length_a   1.000
_cell.length_b   1.000
_cell.length_c   1.000
_cell.angle_alpha   90.00
_cell.angle_beta   90.00
_cell.angle_gamma   90.00
#
_symmetry.space_group_name_H-M   'P 1'
#
loop_
_entity.id
_entity.type
_entity.pdbx_description
1 polymer ?
#
loop_
_entity_poly.entity_id
_entity_poly.type
_entity_poly.pdbx_seq_one_letter_code
_entity_poly.pdbx_strand_id
1 'polypeptide(L)'
;MRISIDLRKLHDYGIGTYIRNLVINLARIDRDTDYVLLCRPQDNGFVEGLGENFRSLPQTDPLYSISEQLRIPAQLRRAKVDVFHAPHYTLPFTT
;
A
#
# COMPACT_ATOMS: atom_id res chain seq x y z
N MET A 1 4.47 5.03 14.42
CA MET A 1 5.19 4.74 13.17
C MET A 1 4.16 4.51 12.08
N ARG A 2 4.39 5.04 10.89
CA ARG A 2 3.48 4.92 9.74
C ARG A 2 4.13 4.14 8.61
N ILE A 3 3.54 2.97 8.29
CA ILE A 3 4.04 2.08 7.24
C ILE A 3 3.08 2.14 6.06
N SER A 4 3.60 2.28 4.85
CA SER A 4 2.82 2.09 3.64
C SER A 4 3.20 0.78 2.94
N ILE A 5 2.20 0.07 2.44
CA ILE A 5 2.38 -1.19 1.69
C ILE A 5 1.73 -1.01 0.32
N ASP A 6 2.46 -1.32 -0.76
CA ASP A 6 1.92 -1.29 -2.12
C ASP A 6 1.01 -2.51 -2.38
N LEU A 7 -0.29 -2.23 -2.48
CA LEU A 7 -1.38 -3.18 -2.76
C LEU A 7 -1.83 -3.14 -4.22
N ARG A 8 -1.20 -2.38 -5.13
CA ARG A 8 -1.69 -2.24 -6.52
C ARG A 8 -1.71 -3.55 -7.32
N LYS A 9 -1.07 -4.61 -6.80
CA LYS A 9 -1.10 -6.00 -7.30
C LYS A 9 -1.93 -6.95 -6.41
N LEU A 10 -2.89 -6.42 -5.65
CA LEU A 10 -3.73 -7.19 -4.72
C LEU A 10 -4.39 -8.38 -5.40
N HIS A 11 -4.78 -8.26 -6.67
CA HIS A 11 -5.50 -9.28 -7.45
C HIS A 11 -4.62 -10.15 -8.34
N ASP A 12 -3.30 -9.93 -8.35
CA ASP A 12 -2.38 -10.79 -9.09
C ASP A 12 -2.25 -12.15 -8.37
N TYR A 13 -1.56 -13.11 -9.02
CA TYR A 13 -1.35 -14.48 -8.51
C TYR A 13 -0.44 -14.51 -7.26
N GLY A 14 0.75 -15.11 -7.33
CA GLY A 14 1.60 -15.35 -6.15
C GLY A 14 1.81 -14.10 -5.28
N ILE A 15 2.12 -12.97 -5.90
CA ILE A 15 2.30 -11.69 -5.19
C ILE A 15 1.01 -11.18 -4.54
N GLY A 16 -0.15 -11.31 -5.19
CA GLY A 16 -1.42 -10.91 -4.60
C GLY A 16 -1.77 -11.79 -3.40
N THR A 17 -1.49 -13.09 -3.47
CA THR A 17 -1.65 -14.00 -2.33
C THR A 17 -0.75 -13.62 -1.16
N TYR A 18 0.51 -13.27 -1.44
CA TYR A 18 1.42 -12.76 -0.42
C TYR A 18 0.87 -11.49 0.23
N ILE A 19 0.50 -10.48 -0.56
CA ILE A 19 -0.01 -9.19 -0.09
C ILE A 19 -1.26 -9.39 0.78
N ARG A 20 -2.24 -10.17 0.31
CA ARG A 20 -3.48 -10.45 1.06
C ARG A 20 -3.17 -11.08 2.42
N ASN A 21 -2.35 -12.12 2.44
CA ASN A 21 -2.00 -12.80 3.69
C ASN A 21 -1.19 -11.90 4.63
N LEU A 22 -0.28 -11.08 4.10
CA LEU A 22 0.49 -10.13 4.89
C LEU A 22 -0.44 -9.17 5.64
N VAL A 23 -1.30 -8.45 4.92
CA VAL A 23 -2.14 -7.41 5.56
C VAL A 23 -3.24 -8.00 6.44
N ILE A 24 -3.81 -9.16 6.09
CA ILE A 24 -4.80 -9.86 6.92
C ILE A 24 -4.18 -10.32 8.24
N ASN A 25 -2.95 -10.83 8.22
CA ASN A 25 -2.31 -11.27 9.47
C ASN A 25 -1.79 -10.09 10.29
N LEU A 26 -1.31 -9.00 9.66
CA LEU A 26 -0.97 -7.77 10.38
C LEU A 26 -2.18 -7.19 11.10
N ALA A 27 -3.34 -7.13 10.46
CA ALA A 27 -4.60 -6.71 11.08
C ALA A 27 -5.00 -7.52 12.34
N ARG A 28 -4.57 -8.78 12.40
CA ARG A 28 -4.84 -9.65 13.55
C ARG A 28 -3.87 -9.44 14.71
N ILE A 29 -2.61 -9.10 14.42
CA ILE A 29 -1.54 -9.11 15.44
C ILE A 29 -1.05 -7.72 15.86
N ASP A 30 -1.28 -6.68 15.05
CA ASP A 30 -0.74 -5.34 15.29
C ASP A 30 -1.83 -4.27 15.30
N ARG A 31 -1.90 -3.53 16.40
CA ARG A 31 -2.85 -2.42 16.64
C ARG A 31 -2.16 -1.07 16.88
N ASP A 32 -0.83 -1.05 16.95
CA ASP A 32 -0.07 0.15 17.32
C ASP A 32 0.49 0.87 16.09
N THR A 33 0.79 0.14 15.02
CA THR A 33 1.29 0.72 13.77
C THR A 33 0.15 1.28 12.92
N ASP A 34 0.36 2.46 12.34
CA ASP A 34 -0.57 3.07 11.38
C ASP A 34 -0.21 2.63 9.96
N TYR A 35 -1.10 1.86 9.32
CA TYR A 35 -0.91 1.30 7.99
C TYR A 35 -1.66 2.12 6.93
N VAL A 36 -0.91 2.62 5.95
CA VAL A 36 -1.45 3.38 4.81
C VAL A 36 -1.26 2.57 3.53
N LEU A 37 -2.33 1.92 3.07
CA LEU A 37 -2.26 0.95 1.99
C LEU A 37 -2.42 1.61 0.62
N LEU A 38 -1.36 1.61 -0.19
CA LEU A 38 -1.39 2.15 -1.54
C LEU A 38 -2.14 1.19 -2.46
N CYS A 39 -3.41 1.44 -2.73
CA CYS A 39 -4.30 0.49 -3.40
C CYS A 39 -5.02 1.13 -4.60
N ARG A 40 -5.68 0.32 -5.43
CA ARG A 40 -6.57 0.87 -6.45
C ARG A 40 -7.86 1.38 -5.77
N PRO A 41 -8.56 2.39 -6.32
CA PRO A 41 -9.80 2.89 -5.72
C PRO A 41 -10.87 1.82 -5.49
N GLN A 42 -10.91 0.79 -6.33
CA GLN A 42 -11.86 -0.33 -6.22
C GLN A 42 -11.59 -1.21 -4.99
N ASP A 43 -10.37 -1.15 -4.44
CA ASP A 43 -9.95 -1.97 -3.30
C ASP A 43 -10.12 -1.27 -1.95
N ASN A 44 -10.69 -0.05 -1.94
CA ASN A 44 -10.90 0.71 -0.70
C ASN A 44 -11.69 -0.09 0.35
N GLY A 45 -12.74 -0.80 -0.07
CA GLY A 45 -13.56 -1.62 0.84
C GLY A 45 -12.79 -2.80 1.44
N PHE A 46 -11.80 -3.36 0.73
CA PHE A 46 -10.91 -4.37 1.30
C PHE A 46 -10.05 -3.78 2.41
N VAL A 47 -9.51 -2.57 2.21
CA VAL A 47 -8.67 -1.90 3.21
C VAL A 47 -9.46 -1.49 4.45
N GLU A 48 -10.65 -0.92 4.27
CA GLU A 48 -11.54 -0.52 5.37
C GLU A 48 -11.95 -1.72 6.25
N GLY A 49 -11.98 -2.93 5.68
CA GLY A 49 -12.26 -4.17 6.40
C GLY A 49 -11.12 -4.70 7.28
N LEU A 50 -9.91 -4.12 7.22
CA LEU A 50 -8.74 -4.61 7.96
C LEU A 50 -8.67 -4.07 9.41
N GLY A 51 -9.35 -2.97 9.73
CA GLY A 51 -9.41 -2.41 11.07
C GLY A 51 -9.03 -0.92 11.14
N GLU A 52 -9.14 -0.35 12.33
CA GLU A 52 -9.07 1.11 12.55
C GLU A 52 -7.68 1.72 12.26
N ASN A 53 -6.62 0.93 12.38
CA ASN A 53 -5.25 1.34 12.07
C ASN A 53 -4.87 1.14 10.60
N PHE A 54 -5.82 0.78 9.74
CA PHE A 54 -5.61 0.65 8.30
C PHE A 54 -6.37 1.73 7.54
N ARG A 55 -5.69 2.41 6.61
CA ARG A 55 -6.26 3.47 5.78
C ARG A 55 -5.91 3.25 4.33
N SER A 56 -6.87 3.49 3.43
CA SER A 56 -6.62 3.44 1.99
C SER A 56 -5.87 4.69 1.53
N LEU A 57 -4.94 4.49 0.61
CA LEU A 57 -4.26 5.53 -0.16
C LEU A 57 -4.47 5.22 -1.64
N PRO A 58 -5.57 5.71 -2.25
CA PRO A 58 -5.92 5.37 -3.62
C PRO A 58 -4.89 5.88 -4.62
N GLN A 59 -4.43 5.00 -5.51
CA GLN A 59 -3.51 5.32 -6.59
C GLN A 59 -4.08 4.85 -7.94
N THR A 60 -4.12 5.76 -8.90
CA THR A 60 -4.70 5.53 -10.23
C THR A 60 -3.66 5.46 -11.35
N ASP A 61 -2.41 5.83 -11.07
CA ASP A 61 -1.34 5.70 -12.06
C ASP A 61 -1.17 4.24 -12.50
N PRO A 62 -1.04 3.97 -13.82
CA PRO A 62 -0.70 2.66 -14.31
C PRO A 62 0.62 2.16 -13.71
N LEU A 63 0.69 0.86 -13.45
CA LEU A 63 1.95 0.20 -13.06
C LEU A 63 3.01 0.50 -14.13
N TYR A 64 4.26 0.74 -13.70
CA TYR A 64 5.40 0.99 -14.58
C TYR A 64 5.35 2.32 -15.36
N SER A 65 4.45 3.23 -15.01
CA SER A 65 4.36 4.54 -15.66
C SER A 65 5.37 5.52 -15.10
N ILE A 66 5.85 6.45 -15.93
CA ILE A 66 6.72 7.54 -15.47
C ILE A 66 5.99 8.43 -14.44
N SER A 67 4.66 8.53 -14.52
CA SER A 67 3.88 9.31 -13.55
C SER A 67 3.93 8.71 -12.14
N GLU A 68 4.01 7.38 -12.01
CA GLU A 68 4.11 6.72 -10.72
C GLU A 68 5.39 7.11 -9.96
N GLN A 69 6.48 7.37 -10.69
CA GLN A 69 7.79 7.75 -10.14
C GLN A 69 7.76 9.11 -9.43
N LEU A 70 6.81 9.98 -9.77
CA LEU A 70 6.66 11.31 -9.16
C LEU A 70 5.49 11.37 -8.18
N ARG A 71 4.37 10.73 -8.52
CA ARG A 71 3.14 10.82 -7.73
C ARG A 71 3.16 9.94 -6.49
N ILE A 72 3.69 8.71 -6.57
CA ILE A 72 3.78 7.84 -5.39
C ILE A 72 4.64 8.49 -4.30
N PRO A 73 5.86 8.99 -4.60
CA PRO A 73 6.68 9.63 -3.56
C PRO A 73 6.03 10.89 -2.97
N ALA A 74 5.37 11.69 -3.82
CA ALA A 74 4.62 12.85 -3.35
C ALA A 74 3.48 12.46 -2.40
N GLN A 75 2.74 11.38 -2.71
CA GLN A 75 1.68 10.86 -1.84
C GLN A 75 2.24 10.29 -0.53
N LEU A 76 3.30 9.49 -0.58
CA LEU A 76 3.96 8.93 0.60
C LEU A 76 4.49 10.04 1.53
N ARG A 77 5.12 11.07 0.96
CA ARG A 77 5.60 12.24 1.70
C ARG A 77 4.45 13.03 2.33
N ARG A 78 3.36 13.27 1.58
CA ARG A 78 2.17 13.95 2.11
C ARG A 78 1.50 13.14 3.22
N ALA A 79 1.52 11.81 3.10
CA ALA A 79 1.03 10.90 4.12
C ALA A 79 2.01 10.72 5.29
N LYS A 80 3.20 11.33 5.28
CA LYS A 80 4.22 11.21 6.33
C LYS A 80 4.56 9.74 6.64
N VAL A 81 4.78 8.96 5.59
CA VAL A 81 5.16 7.55 5.70
C VAL A 81 6.63 7.45 6.14
N ASP A 82 6.88 6.63 7.16
CA ASP A 82 8.23 6.35 7.67
C ASP A 82 8.89 5.20 6.90
N VAL A 83 8.10 4.19 6.53
CA VAL A 83 8.55 2.98 5.83
C VAL A 83 7.62 2.67 4.66
N PHE A 84 8.17 2.52 3.46
CA PHE A 84 7.43 2.06 2.29
C PHE A 84 7.86 0.63 1.93
N HIS A 85 6.92 -0.31 2.04
CA HIS A 85 7.08 -1.67 1.57
C HIS A 85 6.50 -1.77 0.16
N ALA A 86 7.36 -2.04 -0.82
CA ALA A 86 6.99 -2.31 -2.21
C ALA A 86 7.21 -3.80 -2.52
N PRO A 87 6.19 -4.68 -2.34
CA PRO A 87 6.31 -6.11 -2.64
C PRO A 87 6.64 -6.40 -4.12
N HIS A 88 6.43 -5.41 -4.97
CA HIS A 88 6.66 -5.46 -6.40
C HIS A 88 7.91 -4.64 -6.77
N TYR A 89 8.76 -5.16 -7.68
CA TYR A 89 10.11 -4.67 -8.02
C TYR A 89 10.21 -3.25 -8.60
N THR A 90 9.15 -2.46 -8.58
CA THR A 90 9.13 -1.06 -8.95
C THR A 90 9.31 -0.21 -7.69
N LEU A 91 10.56 -0.01 -7.28
CA LEU A 91 10.88 1.02 -6.29
C LEU A 91 10.94 2.37 -7.03
N PRO A 92 10.12 3.38 -6.64
CA PRO A 92 10.25 4.71 -7.19
C PRO A 92 11.65 5.28 -6.94
N PHE A 93 12.19 6.06 -7.88
CA PHE A 93 13.55 6.62 -7.78
C PHE A 93 13.76 7.48 -6.53
N THR A 94 12.71 8.07 -5.97
CA THR A 94 12.74 8.78 -4.70
C THR A 94 11.69 8.18 -3.77
N THR A 95 12.04 7.75 -2.57
CA THR A 95 11.10 7.35 -1.51
C THR A 95 11.27 8.23 -0.30
#